data_AF-A0A0D2N691-F1
#
_entry.id   AF-A0A0D2N691-F1
#
_cell.length_a   1.000
_cell.length_b   1.000
_cell.length_c   1.000
_cell.angle_alpha   90.00
_cell.angle_beta   90.00
_cell.angle_gamma   90.00
#
_symmetry.space_group_name_H-M   'P 1'
#
loop_
_entity.id
_entity.type
_entity.pdbx_description
1 polymer ?
#
loop_
_entity_poly.entity_id
_entity_poly.type
_entity_poly.pdbx_seq_one_letter_code
_entity_poly.pdbx_strand_id
1 'polypeptide(L)'
;MPLKEHAFQVAELCRLAFPDKEWLPLVGLIHGLGKLLAHPSWGAQPQWAVAGETYPLGCRFAPQIGHSELFSANPDRRRRGFSTAEGVYSPGCGLKEVYMSWGAPEYLYLVMILNQVALPEEALFILRYQKFYSLTRPGGAYRNLLSPDDEACLPLLSAFQRLSVYRRVQLPPQALTGRALTDHYEALVAKYIGSDRLYW
;
A
#
# COMPACT_ATOMS: atom_id res chain seq x y z
N MET A 1 2.22 12.12 15.56
CA MET A 1 3.56 11.94 14.96
C MET A 1 3.50 12.49 13.55
N PRO A 2 4.35 13.42 13.14
CA PRO A 2 4.43 13.89 11.75
C PRO A 2 4.60 12.75 10.74
N LEU A 3 4.09 12.92 9.50
CA LEU A 3 4.19 11.90 8.44
C LEU A 3 5.65 11.53 8.13
N LYS A 4 6.56 12.50 8.16
CA LYS A 4 8.00 12.28 7.97
C LYS A 4 8.59 11.37 9.04
N GLU A 5 8.29 11.62 10.32
CA GLU A 5 8.74 10.77 11.43
C GLU A 5 8.18 9.35 11.28
N HIS A 6 6.91 9.23 10.91
CA HIS A 6 6.30 7.93 10.65
C HIS A 6 7.00 7.18 9.52
N ALA A 7 7.31 7.84 8.41
CA ALA A 7 7.98 7.25 7.27
C ALA A 7 9.35 6.67 7.64
N PHE A 8 10.21 7.44 8.32
CA PHE A 8 11.51 6.94 8.77
C PHE A 8 11.40 5.83 9.81
N GLN A 9 10.40 5.90 10.71
CA GLN A 9 10.15 4.81 11.66
C GLN A 9 9.81 3.50 10.93
N VAL A 10 8.91 3.53 9.95
CA VAL A 10 8.53 2.34 9.18
C VAL A 10 9.71 1.83 8.35
N ALA A 11 10.48 2.73 7.74
CA ALA A 11 11.66 2.39 6.97
C ALA A 11 12.70 1.63 7.81
N GLU A 12 13.03 2.13 9.01
CA GLU A 12 13.99 1.47 9.90
C GLU A 12 13.44 0.15 10.48
N LEU A 13 12.15 0.08 10.78
CA LEU A 13 11.52 -1.18 11.19
C LEU A 13 11.60 -2.23 10.08
N CYS A 14 11.40 -1.84 8.82
CA CYS A 14 11.56 -2.73 7.66
C CYS A 14 13.01 -3.18 7.49
N ARG A 15 13.97 -2.25 7.59
CA ARG A 15 15.41 -2.54 7.46
C ARG A 15 15.91 -3.55 8.48
N LEU A 16 15.43 -3.44 9.72
CA LEU A 16 15.83 -4.35 10.80
C LEU A 16 15.10 -5.69 10.75
N ALA A 17 13.84 -5.72 10.29
CA ALA A 17 13.05 -6.94 10.23
C ALA A 17 13.38 -7.82 9.00
N PHE A 18 13.80 -7.21 7.89
CA PHE A 18 14.06 -7.88 6.61
C PHE A 18 15.39 -7.42 6.00
N PRO A 19 16.53 -7.76 6.63
CA PRO A 19 17.85 -7.33 6.17
C PRO A 19 18.22 -7.87 4.78
N ASP A 20 17.56 -8.94 4.34
CA ASP A 20 17.69 -9.59 3.04
C ASP A 20 16.90 -8.88 1.92
N LYS A 21 15.91 -8.04 2.25
CA LYS A 21 15.11 -7.27 1.29
C LYS A 21 15.55 -5.81 1.25
N GLU A 22 16.66 -5.56 0.56
CA GLU A 22 17.31 -4.24 0.49
C GLU A 22 16.38 -3.08 0.05
N TRP A 23 15.36 -3.35 -0.77
CA TRP A 23 14.39 -2.35 -1.25
C TRP A 23 13.25 -2.06 -0.25
N LEU A 24 12.99 -2.95 0.72
CA LEU A 24 11.84 -2.83 1.62
C LEU A 24 11.92 -1.60 2.56
N PRO A 25 13.10 -1.19 3.06
CA PRO A 25 13.25 0.08 3.79
C PRO A 25 12.80 1.27 2.94
N LEU A 26 13.14 1.30 1.65
CA LEU A 26 12.70 2.37 0.75
C LEU A 26 11.18 2.36 0.59
N VAL A 27 10.57 1.18 0.42
CA VAL A 27 9.10 1.04 0.43
C VAL A 27 8.52 1.60 1.74
N GLY A 28 9.11 1.27 2.89
CA GLY A 28 8.74 1.83 4.19
C GLY A 28 8.86 3.35 4.25
N LEU A 29 9.88 3.94 3.62
CA LEU A 29 10.05 5.40 3.56
C LEU A 29 8.98 6.06 2.68
N ILE A 30 8.66 5.48 1.52
CA ILE A 30 7.84 6.16 0.50
C ILE A 30 6.35 5.80 0.57
N HIS A 31 5.93 4.73 1.26
CA HIS A 31 4.55 4.20 1.22
C HIS A 31 3.45 5.23 1.54
N GLY A 32 3.80 6.32 2.25
CA GLY A 32 2.89 7.38 2.62
C GLY A 32 2.80 8.54 1.62
N LEU A 33 3.67 8.62 0.61
CA LEU A 33 3.78 9.79 -0.27
C LEU A 33 2.55 10.01 -1.14
N GLY A 34 1.78 8.96 -1.45
CA GLY A 34 0.51 9.13 -2.17
C GLY A 34 -0.52 9.99 -1.44
N LYS A 35 -0.33 10.26 -0.14
CA LYS A 35 -1.16 11.20 0.62
C LYS A 35 -1.01 12.66 0.18
N LEU A 36 0.00 12.97 -0.65
CA LEU A 36 0.15 14.28 -1.27
C LEU A 36 -1.09 14.69 -2.07
N LEU A 37 -1.90 13.76 -2.57
CA LEU A 37 -3.19 14.05 -3.22
C LEU A 37 -4.14 14.93 -2.37
N ALA A 38 -4.06 14.83 -1.04
CA ALA A 38 -4.87 15.67 -0.14
C ALA A 38 -4.34 17.11 -0.02
N HIS A 39 -3.11 17.37 -0.45
CA HIS A 39 -2.50 18.69 -0.36
C HIS A 39 -3.16 19.65 -1.38
N PRO A 40 -3.43 20.92 -0.99
CA PRO A 40 -4.10 21.88 -1.88
C PRO A 40 -3.42 22.07 -3.23
N SER A 41 -2.09 22.03 -3.27
CA SER A 41 -1.30 22.21 -4.50
C SER A 41 -1.14 20.96 -5.38
N TRP A 42 -1.68 19.81 -4.97
CA TRP A 42 -1.42 18.50 -5.62
C TRP A 42 -2.70 17.73 -5.99
N GLY A 43 -3.87 18.25 -5.64
CA GLY A 43 -5.14 17.64 -6.01
C GLY A 43 -6.30 18.05 -5.12
N ALA A 44 -6.02 18.54 -3.90
CA ALA A 44 -7.02 18.94 -2.90
C ALA A 44 -8.12 17.88 -2.69
N GLN A 45 -7.75 16.59 -2.83
CA GLN A 45 -8.70 15.48 -2.74
C GLN A 45 -9.23 15.35 -1.31
N PRO A 46 -10.52 15.02 -1.14
CA PRO A 46 -11.08 14.79 0.18
C PRO A 46 -10.43 13.56 0.82
N GLN A 47 -10.33 13.54 2.15
CA GLN A 47 -9.61 12.48 2.88
C GLN A 47 -10.12 11.07 2.56
N TRP A 48 -11.42 10.88 2.33
CA TRP A 48 -12.00 9.57 1.98
C TRP A 48 -11.52 9.02 0.63
N ALA A 49 -11.03 9.88 -0.26
CA ALA A 49 -10.45 9.51 -1.56
C ALA A 49 -8.92 9.37 -1.52
N VAL A 50 -8.30 9.48 -0.34
CA VAL A 50 -6.84 9.48 -0.16
C VAL A 50 -6.41 8.46 0.89
N ALA A 51 -7.07 8.45 2.04
CA ALA A 51 -6.72 7.63 3.18
C ALA A 51 -7.82 6.61 3.50
N GLY A 52 -7.43 5.51 4.14
CA GLY A 52 -8.35 4.46 4.56
C GLY A 52 -7.85 3.08 4.17
N GLU A 53 -8.65 2.08 4.53
CA GLU A 53 -8.51 0.72 4.00
C GLU A 53 -8.95 0.72 2.53
N THR A 54 -8.18 0.06 1.67
CA THR A 54 -8.53 -0.14 0.25
C THR A 54 -9.24 -1.48 0.07
N TYR A 55 -10.17 -1.55 -0.87
CA TYR A 55 -10.96 -2.75 -1.14
C TYR A 55 -11.30 -2.89 -2.63
N PRO A 56 -11.55 -4.11 -3.14
CA PRO A 56 -12.01 -4.33 -4.51
C PRO A 56 -13.36 -3.66 -4.78
N LEU A 57 -13.48 -3.01 -5.93
CA LEU A 57 -14.72 -2.50 -6.50
C LEU A 57 -15.29 -3.50 -7.52
N GLY A 58 -16.55 -3.37 -7.93
CA GLY A 58 -17.12 -4.23 -8.98
C GLY A 58 -17.42 -5.67 -8.56
N CYS A 59 -17.24 -6.01 -7.28
CA CYS A 59 -17.66 -7.26 -6.66
C CYS A 59 -18.27 -7.01 -5.28
N ARG A 60 -18.78 -8.07 -4.63
CA ARG A 60 -19.47 -7.91 -3.34
C ARG A 60 -18.50 -7.43 -2.27
N PHE A 61 -18.87 -6.33 -1.60
CA PHE A 61 -18.15 -5.85 -0.42
C PHE A 61 -18.18 -6.90 0.69
N ALA A 62 -16.99 -7.33 1.13
CA ALA A 62 -16.83 -8.28 2.21
C ALA A 62 -17.11 -7.62 3.58
N PRO A 63 -17.76 -8.33 4.53
CA PRO A 63 -17.99 -7.80 5.87
C PRO A 63 -16.70 -7.52 6.66
N GLN A 64 -15.56 -8.11 6.25
CA GLN A 64 -14.23 -7.93 6.84
C GLN A 64 -13.63 -6.54 6.58
N ILE A 65 -14.15 -5.79 5.60
CA ILE A 65 -13.72 -4.40 5.38
C ILE A 65 -14.11 -3.59 6.62
N GLY A 66 -13.20 -2.75 7.11
CA GLY A 66 -13.52 -1.82 8.19
C GLY A 66 -14.73 -0.95 7.87
N HIS A 67 -15.67 -0.84 8.81
CA HIS A 67 -16.91 -0.08 8.67
C HIS A 67 -17.80 -0.52 7.49
N SER A 68 -17.84 -1.82 7.20
CA SER A 68 -18.60 -2.36 6.07
C SER A 68 -20.11 -2.08 6.14
N GLU A 69 -20.66 -1.77 7.32
CA GLU A 69 -22.04 -1.32 7.53
C GLU A 69 -22.39 -0.06 6.72
N LEU A 70 -21.40 0.80 6.43
CA LEU A 70 -21.59 2.04 5.69
C LEU A 70 -21.79 1.80 4.18
N PHE A 71 -21.44 0.62 3.65
CA PHE A 71 -21.68 0.28 2.25
C PHE A 71 -23.17 0.15 1.92
N SER A 72 -24.05 0.15 2.92
CA SER A 72 -25.50 0.19 2.72
C SER A 72 -25.96 1.38 1.86
N ALA A 73 -25.24 2.50 1.92
CA ALA A 73 -25.48 3.70 1.11
C ALA A 73 -24.75 3.70 -0.24
N ASN A 74 -23.83 2.77 -0.49
CA ASN A 74 -23.08 2.72 -1.74
C ASN A 74 -23.99 2.21 -2.88
N PRO A 75 -24.14 2.96 -3.99
CA PRO A 75 -25.01 2.55 -5.11
C PRO A 75 -24.62 1.20 -5.73
N ASP A 76 -23.34 0.83 -5.68
CA ASP A 76 -22.84 -0.44 -6.21
C ASP A 76 -23.40 -1.65 -5.47
N ARG A 77 -23.81 -1.50 -4.21
CA ARG A 77 -24.45 -2.58 -3.43
C ARG A 77 -25.77 -3.04 -4.03
N ARG A 78 -26.42 -2.19 -4.84
CA ARG A 78 -27.70 -2.50 -5.50
C ARG A 78 -27.52 -3.00 -6.94
N ARG A 79 -26.29 -3.04 -7.45
CA ARG A 79 -26.00 -3.53 -8.80
C ARG A 79 -25.93 -5.04 -8.80
N ARG A 80 -26.84 -5.68 -9.54
CA ARG A 80 -26.92 -7.16 -9.66
C ARG A 80 -25.60 -7.77 -10.14
N GLY A 81 -24.86 -7.08 -11.01
CA GLY A 81 -23.56 -7.54 -11.50
C GLY A 81 -22.46 -7.62 -10.43
N PHE A 82 -22.62 -6.92 -9.30
CA PHE A 82 -21.61 -6.83 -8.25
C PHE A 82 -22.00 -7.63 -6.99
N SER A 83 -23.12 -8.36 -7.00
CA SER A 83 -23.61 -9.05 -5.80
C SER A 83 -22.90 -10.37 -5.50
N THR A 84 -22.12 -10.92 -6.44
CA THR A 84 -21.34 -12.15 -6.27
C THR A 84 -19.96 -11.87 -5.68
N ALA A 85 -19.28 -12.90 -5.18
CA ALA A 85 -17.95 -12.74 -4.57
C ALA A 85 -16.91 -12.22 -5.58
N GLU A 86 -17.04 -12.61 -6.84
CA GLU A 86 -16.17 -12.21 -7.94
C GLU A 86 -16.71 -11.00 -8.71
N GLY A 87 -18.03 -10.77 -8.69
CA GLY A 87 -18.67 -9.69 -9.44
C GLY A 87 -18.34 -9.74 -10.93
N VAL A 88 -17.62 -8.72 -11.41
CA VAL A 88 -17.15 -8.61 -12.80
C VAL A 88 -15.85 -9.37 -13.09
N TYR A 89 -15.19 -9.91 -12.06
CA TYR A 89 -13.90 -10.57 -12.19
C TYR A 89 -14.03 -12.06 -12.45
N SER A 90 -12.97 -12.64 -13.02
CA SER A 90 -12.80 -14.09 -13.09
C SER A 90 -12.09 -14.59 -11.81
N PRO A 91 -12.44 -15.80 -11.30
CA PRO A 91 -11.70 -16.40 -10.20
C PRO A 91 -10.20 -16.50 -10.52
N GLY A 92 -9.35 -16.10 -9.57
CA GLY A 92 -7.89 -16.16 -9.70
C GLY A 92 -7.29 -15.26 -10.78
N CYS A 93 -8.01 -14.21 -11.23
CA CYS A 93 -7.51 -13.26 -12.24
C CYS A 93 -6.24 -12.51 -11.80
N GLY A 94 -6.01 -12.43 -10.49
CA GLY A 94 -4.91 -11.71 -9.89
C GLY A 94 -5.25 -10.25 -9.60
N LEU A 95 -4.68 -9.72 -8.52
CA LEU A 95 -5.05 -8.38 -8.04
C LEU A 95 -4.69 -7.25 -9.02
N LYS A 96 -3.79 -7.51 -9.97
CA LYS A 96 -3.46 -6.55 -11.03
C LYS A 96 -4.65 -6.24 -11.94
N GLU A 97 -5.56 -7.20 -12.12
CA GLU A 97 -6.78 -7.09 -12.95
C GLU A 97 -7.98 -6.58 -12.14
N VAL A 98 -7.81 -6.36 -10.83
CA VAL A 98 -8.87 -5.93 -9.93
C VAL A 98 -8.82 -4.42 -9.76
N TYR A 99 -9.96 -3.76 -10.00
CA TYR A 99 -10.10 -2.35 -9.66
C TYR A 99 -10.21 -2.19 -8.14
N MET A 100 -9.17 -1.59 -7.55
CA MET A 100 -9.17 -1.22 -6.14
C MET A 100 -9.84 0.14 -5.94
N SER A 101 -10.45 0.36 -4.78
CA SER A 101 -10.92 1.68 -4.36
C SER A 101 -9.78 2.70 -4.46
N TRP A 102 -10.05 3.84 -5.11
CA TRP A 102 -9.06 4.90 -5.30
C TRP A 102 -8.50 5.42 -3.96
N GLY A 103 -7.20 5.67 -3.92
CA GLY A 103 -6.52 6.19 -2.73
C GLY A 103 -5.02 6.36 -2.92
N ALA A 104 -4.35 6.80 -1.86
CA ALA A 104 -2.91 7.04 -1.84
C ALA A 104 -2.05 5.84 -2.32
N PRO A 105 -2.35 4.57 -1.97
CA PRO A 105 -1.56 3.44 -2.44
C PRO A 105 -1.63 3.24 -3.96
N GLU A 106 -2.82 3.32 -4.54
CA GLU A 106 -3.03 3.15 -5.99
C GLU A 106 -2.36 4.29 -6.76
N TYR A 107 -2.54 5.53 -6.31
CA TYR A 107 -1.88 6.69 -6.90
C TYR A 107 -0.36 6.58 -6.86
N LEU A 108 0.21 6.24 -5.69
CA LEU A 108 1.66 6.10 -5.58
C LEU A 108 2.20 4.98 -6.47
N TYR A 109 1.50 3.84 -6.56
CA TYR A 109 1.84 2.77 -7.49
C TYR A 109 1.89 3.29 -8.94
N LEU A 110 0.88 4.04 -9.38
CA LEU A 110 0.84 4.63 -10.71
C LEU A 110 2.02 5.59 -10.94
N VAL A 111 2.33 6.46 -9.97
CA VAL A 111 3.51 7.35 -10.04
C VAL A 111 4.78 6.53 -10.23
N MET A 112 4.99 5.47 -9.45
CA MET A 112 6.19 4.64 -9.56
C MET A 112 6.32 3.98 -10.94
N ILE A 113 5.26 3.35 -11.45
CA ILE A 113 5.35 2.65 -12.75
C ILE A 113 5.47 3.61 -13.94
N LEU A 114 4.81 4.78 -13.89
CA LEU A 114 4.87 5.77 -14.97
C LEU A 114 6.23 6.47 -15.04
N ASN A 115 6.91 6.62 -13.89
CA ASN A 115 8.30 7.07 -13.83
C ASN A 115 9.32 5.95 -14.10
N GLN A 116 8.87 4.72 -14.37
CA GLN A 116 9.73 3.59 -14.73
C GLN A 116 10.83 3.31 -13.70
N VAL A 117 10.48 3.41 -12.41
CA VAL A 117 11.43 3.16 -11.32
C VAL A 117 11.92 1.70 -11.34
N ALA A 118 13.13 1.45 -10.85
CA ALA A 118 13.76 0.13 -10.83
C ALA A 118 13.35 -0.74 -9.62
N LEU A 119 12.19 -0.48 -9.02
CA LEU A 119 11.66 -1.30 -7.93
C LEU A 119 11.21 -2.66 -8.45
N PRO A 120 11.49 -3.77 -7.74
CA PRO A 120 11.00 -5.08 -8.14
C PRO A 120 9.48 -5.17 -8.01
N GLU A 121 8.87 -6.11 -8.73
CA GLU A 121 7.40 -6.30 -8.73
C GLU A 121 6.84 -6.55 -7.32
N GLU A 122 7.55 -7.32 -6.49
CA GLU A 122 7.19 -7.53 -5.08
C GLU A 122 7.10 -6.21 -4.30
N ALA A 123 8.01 -5.25 -4.56
CA ALA A 123 7.97 -3.93 -3.92
C ALA A 123 6.76 -3.11 -4.35
N LEU A 124 6.45 -3.12 -5.64
CA LEU A 124 5.28 -2.45 -6.20
C LEU A 124 3.97 -3.07 -5.68
N PHE A 125 3.93 -4.39 -5.50
CA PHE A 125 2.82 -5.11 -4.88
C PHE A 125 2.58 -4.62 -3.44
N ILE A 126 3.64 -4.58 -2.62
CA ILE A 126 3.52 -4.10 -1.23
C ILE A 126 3.06 -2.64 -1.20
N LEU A 127 3.62 -1.76 -2.04
CA LEU A 127 3.21 -0.36 -2.11
C LEU A 127 1.72 -0.21 -2.47
N ARG A 128 1.25 -0.93 -3.48
CA ARG A 128 -0.12 -0.85 -3.99
C ARG A 128 -1.15 -1.40 -2.98
N TYR A 129 -0.86 -2.53 -2.34
CA TYR A 129 -1.83 -3.25 -1.52
C TYR A 129 -1.66 -3.09 0.00
N GLN A 130 -0.71 -2.27 0.48
CA GLN A 130 -0.46 -2.07 1.92
C GLN A 130 -1.67 -1.58 2.74
N LYS A 131 -2.74 -1.08 2.11
CA LYS A 131 -3.99 -0.72 2.80
C LYS A 131 -5.12 -1.71 2.62
N PHE A 132 -4.89 -2.84 1.94
CA PHE A 132 -5.89 -3.89 1.76
C PHE A 132 -5.94 -4.82 2.98
N TYR A 133 -6.46 -4.32 4.10
CA TYR A 133 -6.46 -5.04 5.38
C TYR A 133 -7.46 -6.20 5.43
N SER A 134 -8.61 -6.09 4.78
CA SER A 134 -9.61 -7.16 4.70
C SER A 134 -9.08 -8.44 4.04
N LEU A 135 -7.99 -8.36 3.26
CA LEU A 135 -7.32 -9.52 2.69
C LEU A 135 -6.48 -10.30 3.72
N THR A 136 -5.75 -9.58 4.58
CA THR A 136 -4.67 -10.14 5.41
C THR A 136 -5.06 -10.35 6.88
N ARG A 137 -6.16 -9.74 7.34
CA ARG A 137 -6.69 -9.96 8.69
C ARG A 137 -7.14 -11.42 8.88
N PRO A 138 -7.18 -11.92 10.14
CA PRO A 138 -7.76 -13.23 10.42
C PRO A 138 -9.19 -13.36 9.85
N GLY A 139 -9.47 -14.46 9.16
CA GLY A 139 -10.73 -14.63 8.43
C GLY A 139 -10.86 -13.75 7.19
N GLY A 140 -9.73 -13.32 6.61
CA GLY A 140 -9.65 -12.42 5.46
C GLY A 140 -10.44 -12.89 4.24
N ALA A 141 -10.83 -11.92 3.42
CA ALA A 141 -11.67 -12.08 2.24
C ALA A 141 -10.85 -11.97 0.95
N TYR A 142 -11.51 -12.14 -0.20
CA TYR A 142 -10.96 -11.91 -1.55
C TYR A 142 -9.86 -12.85 -2.03
N ARG A 143 -9.60 -13.95 -1.32
CA ARG A 143 -8.69 -15.01 -1.78
C ARG A 143 -9.08 -15.62 -3.13
N ASN A 144 -10.38 -15.60 -3.44
CA ASN A 144 -10.92 -16.03 -4.74
C ASN A 144 -10.45 -15.16 -5.93
N LEU A 145 -9.88 -13.98 -5.69
CA LEU A 145 -9.35 -13.10 -6.74
C LEU A 145 -7.84 -13.24 -6.93
N LEU A 146 -7.13 -13.88 -6.00
CA LEU A 146 -5.67 -13.92 -6.00
C LEU A 146 -5.12 -14.88 -7.05
N SER A 147 -4.07 -14.43 -7.74
CA SER A 147 -3.19 -15.30 -8.52
C SER A 147 -2.18 -16.00 -7.60
N PRO A 148 -1.47 -17.05 -8.07
CA PRO A 148 -0.40 -17.68 -7.31
C PRO A 148 0.70 -16.70 -6.86
N ASP A 149 1.02 -15.71 -7.70
CA ASP A 149 2.04 -14.70 -7.39
C ASP A 149 1.56 -13.73 -6.29
N ASP A 150 0.27 -13.37 -6.30
CA ASP A 150 -0.32 -12.56 -5.23
C ASP A 150 -0.32 -13.31 -3.88
N GLU A 151 -0.67 -14.60 -3.91
CA GLU A 151 -0.64 -15.48 -2.73
C GLU A 151 0.78 -15.57 -2.14
N ALA A 152 1.80 -15.68 -2.99
CA ALA A 152 3.20 -15.69 -2.57
C ALA A 152 3.64 -14.40 -1.86
N CYS A 153 3.03 -13.26 -2.20
CA CYS A 153 3.33 -11.96 -1.59
C CYS A 153 2.60 -11.70 -0.26
N LEU A 154 1.55 -12.46 0.08
CA LEU A 154 0.73 -12.21 1.28
C LEU A 154 1.52 -12.21 2.60
N PRO A 155 2.50 -13.11 2.83
CA PRO A 155 3.26 -13.10 4.08
C PRO A 155 4.00 -11.77 4.28
N LEU A 156 4.63 -11.25 3.22
CA LEU A 156 5.33 -9.98 3.26
C LEU A 156 4.37 -8.80 3.40
N LEU A 157 3.24 -8.82 2.68
CA LEU A 157 2.21 -7.79 2.80
C LEU A 157 1.68 -7.68 4.23
N SER A 158 1.35 -8.83 4.83
CA SER A 158 0.88 -8.92 6.21
C SER A 158 1.93 -8.41 7.20
N ALA A 159 3.21 -8.73 6.98
CA ALA A 159 4.30 -8.22 7.80
C ALA A 159 4.48 -6.70 7.67
N PHE A 160 4.50 -6.18 6.44
CA PHE A 160 4.62 -4.76 6.17
C PHE A 160 3.46 -3.96 6.80
N GLN A 161 2.24 -4.48 6.73
CA GLN A 161 1.08 -3.87 7.37
C GLN A 161 1.20 -3.77 8.89
N ARG A 162 1.84 -4.74 9.55
CA ARG A 162 2.13 -4.68 11.00
C ARG A 162 3.19 -3.64 11.33
N LEU A 163 4.22 -3.51 10.49
CA LEU A 163 5.30 -2.53 10.68
C LEU A 163 4.85 -1.09 10.37
N SER A 164 3.92 -0.92 9.43
CA SER A 164 3.40 0.38 8.97
C SER A 164 2.18 0.89 9.73
N VAL A 165 1.78 0.23 10.82
CA VAL A 165 0.71 0.74 11.69
C VAL A 165 1.08 2.13 12.19
N TYR A 166 0.14 3.06 12.09
CA TYR A 166 0.34 4.44 12.52
C TYR A 166 0.31 4.55 14.05
N ARG A 167 1.44 4.21 14.66
CA ARG A 167 1.70 4.35 16.08
C ARG A 167 3.17 4.70 16.29
N ARG A 168 3.46 5.39 17.39
CA ARG A 168 4.85 5.63 17.79
C ARG A 168 5.43 4.33 18.33
N VAL A 169 6.61 3.95 17.84
CA VAL A 169 7.37 2.79 18.29
C VAL A 169 8.77 3.26 18.68
N GLN A 170 9.28 2.77 19.80
CA GLN A 170 10.68 3.00 20.15
C GLN A 170 11.55 2.18 19.21
N LEU A 171 12.35 2.86 18.40
CA LEU A 171 13.26 2.19 17.48
C LEU A 171 14.39 1.49 18.25
N PRO A 172 14.83 0.30 17.81
CA PRO A 172 15.98 -0.37 18.40
C PRO A 172 17.26 0.49 18.30
N PRO A 173 18.26 0.29 19.18
CA PRO A 173 19.52 1.03 19.13
C PRO A 173 20.28 0.92 17.80
N GLN A 174 20.02 -0.12 17.00
CA GLN A 174 20.61 -0.36 15.69
C GLN A 174 19.97 0.49 14.57
N ALA A 175 18.89 1.22 14.87
CA ALA A 175 18.30 2.14 13.92
C ALA A 175 19.28 3.27 13.58
N LEU A 176 19.36 3.59 12.30
CA LEU A 176 20.18 4.69 11.81
C LEU A 176 19.62 6.02 12.30
N THR A 177 20.50 6.97 12.56
CA THR A 177 20.14 8.33 12.96
C THR A 177 21.06 9.35 12.30
N GLY A 178 20.66 10.62 12.32
CA GLY A 178 21.48 11.72 11.81
C GLY A 178 21.90 11.54 10.35
N ARG A 179 23.20 11.73 10.08
CA ARG A 179 23.76 11.69 8.73
C ARG A 179 23.72 10.30 8.10
N ALA A 180 24.02 9.25 8.88
CA ALA A 180 24.01 7.87 8.39
C ALA A 180 22.61 7.44 7.91
N LEU A 181 21.55 7.91 8.56
CA LEU A 181 20.17 7.70 8.11
C LEU A 181 19.95 8.33 6.73
N THR A 182 20.27 9.61 6.59
CA THR A 182 20.10 10.34 5.33
C THR A 182 20.88 9.69 4.19
N ASP A 183 22.18 9.45 4.39
CA ASP A 183 23.05 8.87 3.35
C ASP A 183 22.55 7.48 2.90
N HIS A 184 22.07 6.65 3.83
CA HIS A 184 21.52 5.34 3.52
C HIS A 184 20.27 5.43 2.61
N TYR A 185 19.31 6.28 2.97
CA TYR A 185 18.08 6.40 2.19
C TYR A 185 18.26 7.16 0.87
N GLU A 186 19.19 8.13 0.81
CA GLU A 186 19.59 8.76 -0.46
C GLU A 186 20.20 7.74 -1.43
N ALA A 187 21.04 6.83 -0.95
CA ALA A 187 21.59 5.75 -1.76
C ALA A 187 20.49 4.80 -2.29
N LEU A 188 19.50 4.45 -1.46
CA LEU A 188 18.36 3.64 -1.90
C LEU A 188 17.49 4.35 -2.94
N VAL A 189 17.22 5.65 -2.76
CA VAL A 189 16.49 6.47 -3.74
C VAL A 189 17.26 6.50 -5.06
N ALA A 190 18.56 6.79 -5.03
CA ALA A 190 19.39 6.80 -6.24
C ALA A 190 19.39 5.45 -6.96
N LYS A 191 19.44 4.33 -6.22
CA LYS A 191 19.44 2.98 -6.77
C LYS A 191 18.11 2.56 -7.41
N TYR A 192 16.99 2.82 -6.75
CA TYR A 192 15.70 2.26 -7.15
C TYR A 192 14.75 3.26 -7.83
N ILE A 193 14.90 4.56 -7.56
CA ILE A 193 14.02 5.61 -8.10
C ILE A 193 14.78 6.47 -9.13
N GLY A 194 16.06 6.71 -8.90
CA GLY A 194 16.90 7.57 -9.74
C GLY A 194 17.12 8.97 -9.13
N SER A 195 17.85 9.81 -9.87
CA SER A 195 18.22 11.18 -9.46
C SER A 195 17.35 12.27 -10.09
N ASP A 196 16.54 11.91 -11.09
CA ASP A 196 15.71 12.86 -11.82
C ASP A 196 14.46 13.24 -11.02
N ARG A 197 13.85 14.36 -11.40
CA ARG A 197 12.57 14.78 -10.83
C ARG A 197 11.48 13.82 -11.27
N LEU A 198 10.74 13.28 -10.31
CA LEU A 198 9.57 12.46 -10.59
C LEU A 198 8.39 13.32 -11.07
N TYR A 199 7.62 12.75 -11.98
CA TYR A 199 6.30 13.23 -12.37
C TYR A 199 5.25 12.67 -11.40
N TRP A 200 4.54 13.56 -10.73
CA TRP A 200 3.53 13.22 -9.74
C TRP A 200 2.13 13.55 -10.24
#